data_AF-A0A1C3KTE1-F1
#
_entry.id   AF-A0A1C3KTE1-F1
#
_cell.length_a   1.000
_cell.length_b   1.000
_cell.length_c   1.000
_cell.angle_alpha   90.00
_cell.angle_beta   90.00
_cell.angle_gamma   90.00
#
_symmetry.space_group_name_H-M   'P 1'
#
loop_
_entity.id
_entity.type
_entity.pdbx_description
1 polymer ?
#
loop_
_entity_poly.entity_id
_entity_poly.type
_entity_poly.pdbx_seq_one_letter_code
_entity_poly.pdbx_strand_id
1 'polypeptide(L)'
;MSILQKIADIEAEMAKTQKNKATNYHLGLLKAKLSKLKAQLIEGGTKGGGEGEGFDVSKTGDARIGLVGFPSVGKSTLLNKLTGTFSEVASYEFTTLTCVPGIFKYKGAKMQLLDLPGIIEGAKDGKGRGKQVIAVAKSCSLILIVLDVLKPLTFKKIIEKELEGFGIRLNKKPPNIIFQKKDKGGINITHTVPLNNIDEDMIKSICHEYRIINANISIRCEATVDDIIDVIEGNRLYVPCIYVLNKVDQITMEELQLVTKLPHNIPISAHLEWNLDGLLEGIWNYLDLVRIYTKPKGQIPDYDSPVILKKERSKVENFCKKIHRSLVNQLKYALVWGKSVKHNPQKVGKDHELNDEDVVQLVKK
;
A
#
# COMPACT_ATOMS: atom_id res chain seq x y z
N MET A 1 -25.26 -4.26 -22.54
CA MET A 1 -24.90 -3.53 -21.30
C MET A 1 -23.39 -3.50 -21.17
N SER A 2 -22.81 -2.31 -20.97
CA SER A 2 -21.38 -2.15 -20.68
C SER A 2 -21.02 -2.73 -19.30
N ILE A 3 -19.74 -3.05 -19.05
CA ILE A 3 -19.28 -3.51 -17.74
C ILE A 3 -19.58 -2.47 -16.65
N LEU A 4 -19.40 -1.18 -16.97
CA LEU A 4 -19.70 -0.06 -16.07
C LEU A 4 -21.18 0.00 -15.70
N GLN A 5 -22.08 -0.26 -16.65
CA GLN A 5 -23.52 -0.29 -16.38
C GLN A 5 -23.89 -1.46 -15.46
N LYS A 6 -23.33 -2.66 -15.68
CA LYS A 6 -23.53 -3.80 -14.79
C LYS A 6 -23.05 -3.54 -13.36
N ILE A 7 -21.93 -2.84 -13.21
CA ILE A 7 -21.41 -2.41 -11.90
C ILE A 7 -22.41 -1.45 -11.24
N ALA A 8 -22.88 -0.43 -11.96
CA ALA A 8 -23.84 0.53 -11.44
C ALA A 8 -25.17 -0.13 -11.03
N ASP A 9 -25.66 -1.09 -11.82
CA ASP A 9 -26.89 -1.83 -11.52
C ASP A 9 -26.76 -2.65 -10.23
N ILE A 10 -25.64 -3.37 -10.07
CA ILE A 10 -25.35 -4.14 -8.84
C ILE A 10 -25.20 -3.21 -7.63
N GLU A 11 -24.49 -2.09 -7.77
CA GLU A 11 -24.35 -1.12 -6.68
C GLU A 11 -25.70 -0.51 -6.27
N ALA A 12 -26.58 -0.22 -7.24
CA ALA A 12 -27.94 0.26 -6.98
C ALA A 12 -28.81 -0.81 -6.29
N GLU A 13 -28.70 -2.07 -6.70
CA GLU A 13 -29.40 -3.19 -6.08
C GLU A 13 -28.95 -3.42 -4.63
N MET A 14 -27.64 -3.41 -4.40
CA MET A 14 -27.06 -3.52 -3.06
C MET A 14 -27.50 -2.35 -2.15
N ALA A 15 -27.60 -1.13 -2.69
CA ALA A 15 -28.04 0.04 -1.94
C ALA A 15 -29.52 -0.01 -1.53
N LYS A 16 -30.37 -0.65 -2.34
CA LYS A 16 -31.81 -0.81 -2.06
C LYS A 16 -32.10 -1.99 -1.13
N THR A 17 -31.22 -2.98 -1.09
CA THR A 17 -31.43 -4.21 -0.32
C THR A 17 -31.09 -4.00 1.15
N GLN A 18 -32.06 -4.20 2.05
CA GLN A 18 -31.82 -4.16 3.49
C GLN A 18 -30.98 -5.36 3.94
N LYS A 19 -30.06 -5.16 4.88
CA LYS A 19 -29.21 -6.22 5.45
C LYS A 19 -29.98 -7.00 6.53
N ASN A 20 -30.33 -8.25 6.25
CA ASN A 20 -30.94 -9.17 7.22
C ASN A 20 -30.54 -10.63 6.89
N LYS A 21 -30.92 -11.58 7.75
CA LYS A 21 -30.53 -12.99 7.59
C LYS A 21 -30.97 -13.58 6.24
N ALA A 22 -32.12 -13.16 5.71
CA ALA A 22 -32.63 -13.65 4.42
C ALA A 22 -31.89 -13.04 3.21
N THR A 23 -31.43 -11.80 3.31
CA THR A 23 -30.75 -11.09 2.21
C THR A 23 -29.23 -11.20 2.26
N ASN A 24 -28.63 -11.63 3.37
CA ASN A 24 -27.17 -11.75 3.52
C ASN A 24 -26.54 -12.63 2.44
N TYR A 25 -27.20 -13.75 2.11
CA TYR A 25 -26.77 -14.64 1.04
C TYR A 25 -26.74 -13.95 -0.32
N HIS A 26 -27.83 -13.24 -0.67
CA HIS A 26 -27.92 -12.47 -1.91
C HIS A 26 -26.88 -11.36 -1.97
N LEU A 27 -26.71 -10.62 -0.87
CA LEU A 27 -25.80 -9.48 -0.78
C LEU A 27 -24.34 -9.87 -0.99
N GLY A 28 -23.85 -10.97 -0.42
CA GLY A 28 -22.47 -11.36 -0.68
C GLY A 28 -22.27 -12.05 -2.04
N LEU A 29 -23.32 -12.60 -2.66
CA LEU A 29 -23.27 -13.00 -4.07
C LEU A 29 -23.16 -11.77 -4.98
N LEU A 30 -23.92 -10.70 -4.70
CA LEU A 30 -23.75 -9.40 -5.36
C LEU A 30 -22.35 -8.82 -5.16
N LYS A 31 -21.76 -8.94 -3.95
CA LYS A 31 -20.37 -8.54 -3.69
C LYS A 31 -19.36 -9.32 -4.53
N ALA A 32 -19.50 -10.65 -4.60
CA ALA A 32 -18.63 -11.49 -5.43
C ALA A 32 -18.71 -11.10 -6.91
N LYS A 33 -19.93 -10.88 -7.44
CA LYS A 33 -20.15 -10.38 -8.81
C LYS A 33 -19.53 -9.01 -9.04
N LEU A 34 -19.72 -8.08 -8.10
CA LEU A 34 -19.16 -6.73 -8.16
C LEU A 34 -17.64 -6.77 -8.21
N SER A 35 -17.01 -7.53 -7.32
CA SER A 35 -15.55 -7.68 -7.24
C SER A 35 -14.98 -8.24 -8.54
N LYS A 36 -15.59 -9.29 -9.09
CA LYS A 36 -15.22 -9.90 -10.38
C LYS A 36 -15.32 -8.92 -11.55
N LEU A 37 -16.38 -8.10 -11.60
CA LEU A 37 -16.53 -7.07 -12.65
C LEU A 37 -15.50 -5.95 -12.50
N LYS A 38 -15.18 -5.52 -11.27
CA LYS A 38 -14.13 -4.52 -11.01
C LYS A 38 -12.75 -5.05 -11.38
N ALA A 39 -12.44 -6.31 -11.06
CA ALA A 39 -11.22 -6.97 -11.50
C ALA A 39 -11.10 -7.03 -13.04
N GLN A 40 -12.19 -7.34 -13.74
CA GLN A 40 -12.22 -7.34 -15.21
C GLN A 40 -11.98 -5.97 -15.83
N LEU A 41 -12.39 -4.87 -15.19
CA LEU A 41 -12.05 -3.52 -15.68
C LEU A 41 -10.55 -3.26 -15.62
N ILE A 42 -9.90 -3.75 -14.57
CA ILE A 42 -8.45 -3.63 -14.38
C ILE A 42 -7.72 -4.49 -15.42
N GLU A 43 -8.12 -5.76 -15.58
CA GLU A 43 -7.46 -6.74 -16.47
C GLU A 43 -7.79 -6.55 -17.95
N GLY A 44 -9.04 -6.25 -18.31
CA GLY A 44 -9.55 -6.22 -19.69
C GLY A 44 -8.97 -5.12 -20.60
N GLY A 45 -8.01 -4.33 -20.12
CA GLY A 45 -7.20 -3.42 -20.95
C GLY A 45 -5.94 -4.05 -21.53
N THR A 46 -5.56 -5.27 -21.14
CA THR A 46 -4.27 -5.89 -21.52
C THR A 46 -4.33 -6.77 -22.77
N LYS A 47 -5.48 -6.90 -23.43
CA LYS A 47 -5.63 -7.74 -24.64
C LYS A 47 -5.43 -7.02 -25.98
N GLY A 48 -5.00 -5.76 -25.97
CA GLY A 48 -4.47 -5.10 -27.17
C GLY A 48 -2.95 -5.00 -27.05
N GLY A 49 -2.22 -5.76 -27.85
CA GLY A 49 -0.77 -5.60 -28.05
C GLY A 49 -0.41 -4.33 -28.83
N GLY A 50 -1.01 -3.20 -28.45
CA GLY A 50 -0.53 -1.88 -28.82
C GLY A 50 0.23 -1.32 -27.62
N GLU A 51 1.34 -0.66 -27.87
CA GLU A 51 2.03 0.19 -26.90
C GLU A 51 1.04 1.20 -26.31
N GLY A 52 0.33 0.80 -25.25
CA GLY A 52 -0.39 1.75 -24.43
C GLY A 52 0.67 2.60 -23.75
N GLU A 53 0.67 3.91 -24.03
CA GLU A 53 1.55 4.88 -23.39
C GLU A 53 1.62 4.61 -21.88
N GLY A 54 2.72 3.96 -21.50
CA GLY A 54 2.93 3.48 -20.15
C GLY A 54 3.11 4.67 -19.24
N PHE A 55 2.13 4.88 -18.37
CA PHE A 55 2.24 5.77 -17.21
C PHE A 55 3.19 5.18 -16.15
N ASP A 56 4.29 4.55 -16.56
CA ASP A 56 5.27 4.07 -15.61
C ASP A 56 6.17 5.25 -15.26
N VAL A 57 5.71 6.06 -14.30
CA VAL A 57 6.60 7.01 -13.63
C VAL A 57 7.77 6.18 -13.14
N SER A 58 9.00 6.49 -13.55
CA SER A 58 10.16 5.66 -13.24
C SER A 58 10.36 5.56 -11.73
N LYS A 59 10.84 4.40 -11.24
CA LYS A 59 11.04 4.20 -9.80
C LYS A 59 12.29 4.90 -9.36
N THR A 60 12.10 6.06 -8.75
CA THR A 60 13.18 6.87 -8.18
C THR A 60 13.12 6.81 -6.66
N GLY A 61 14.27 6.61 -6.03
CA GLY A 61 14.39 6.56 -4.57
C GLY A 61 14.06 5.20 -3.94
N ASP A 62 13.97 5.21 -2.62
CA ASP A 62 13.85 4.03 -1.77
C ASP A 62 12.39 3.68 -1.45
N ALA A 63 11.51 4.69 -1.45
CA ALA A 63 10.08 4.53 -1.21
C ALA A 63 9.25 5.44 -2.12
N ARG A 64 8.04 4.97 -2.46
CA ARG A 64 6.99 5.74 -3.16
C ARG A 64 5.82 5.96 -2.21
N ILE A 65 5.36 7.20 -2.14
CA ILE A 65 4.27 7.64 -1.27
C ILE A 65 3.20 8.27 -2.15
N GLY A 66 1.99 7.72 -2.14
CA GLY A 66 0.86 8.26 -2.93
C GLY A 66 0.02 9.23 -2.11
N LEU A 67 -0.23 10.43 -2.62
CA LEU A 67 -1.16 11.40 -2.05
C LEU A 67 -2.54 11.23 -2.69
N VAL A 68 -3.56 11.01 -1.86
CA VAL A 68 -4.96 10.89 -2.27
C VAL A 68 -5.80 11.87 -1.46
N GLY A 69 -6.65 12.65 -2.11
CA GLY A 69 -7.51 13.62 -1.45
C GLY A 69 -8.30 14.43 -2.47
N PHE A 70 -9.46 14.93 -2.06
CA PHE A 70 -10.27 15.81 -2.90
C PHE A 70 -9.53 17.11 -3.24
N PRO A 71 -9.94 17.86 -4.27
CA PRO A 71 -9.48 19.22 -4.47
C PRO A 71 -9.67 20.08 -3.21
N SER A 72 -8.83 21.10 -3.05
CA SER A 72 -8.96 22.11 -1.97
C SER A 72 -8.77 21.63 -0.52
N VAL A 73 -8.38 20.36 -0.30
CA VAL A 73 -7.95 19.85 1.03
C VAL A 73 -6.49 20.23 1.38
N GLY A 74 -5.77 20.89 0.47
CA GLY A 74 -4.38 21.33 0.67
C GLY A 74 -3.30 20.33 0.24
N LYS A 75 -3.65 19.33 -0.60
CA LYS A 75 -2.72 18.33 -1.16
C LYS A 75 -1.52 18.94 -1.88
N SER A 76 -1.74 19.89 -2.78
CA SER A 76 -0.65 20.53 -3.55
C SER A 76 0.25 21.38 -2.66
N THR A 77 -0.33 22.08 -1.67
CA THR A 77 0.43 22.83 -0.66
C THR A 77 1.32 21.89 0.14
N LEU A 78 0.77 20.76 0.62
CA LEU A 78 1.53 19.76 1.35
C LEU A 78 2.66 19.17 0.50
N LEU A 79 2.38 18.82 -0.75
CA LEU A 79 3.39 18.33 -1.70
C LEU A 79 4.53 19.33 -1.82
N ASN A 80 4.22 20.60 -2.14
CA ASN A 80 5.22 21.65 -2.32
C ASN A 80 6.03 21.93 -1.05
N LYS A 81 5.39 21.89 0.13
CA LYS A 81 6.09 22.11 1.41
C LYS A 81 7.05 20.97 1.73
N LEU A 82 6.61 19.72 1.59
CA LEU A 82 7.45 18.55 1.86
C LEU A 82 8.60 18.38 0.86
N THR A 83 8.40 18.79 -0.40
CA THR A 83 9.42 18.61 -1.45
C THR A 83 10.33 19.83 -1.55
N GLY A 84 9.81 21.05 -1.37
CA GLY A 84 10.58 22.28 -1.44
C GLY A 84 11.53 22.51 -0.26
N THR A 85 11.20 22.02 0.94
CA THR A 85 12.07 22.16 2.13
C THR A 85 13.21 21.13 2.20
N PHE A 86 13.14 20.04 1.42
CA PHE A 86 14.04 18.88 1.55
C PHE A 86 14.65 18.39 0.22
N SER A 87 14.54 19.16 -0.87
CA SER A 87 15.05 18.78 -2.19
C SER A 87 16.40 19.44 -2.50
N GLU A 88 17.42 18.62 -2.74
CA GLU A 88 18.47 18.99 -3.69
C GLU A 88 17.83 18.93 -5.07
N VAL A 89 17.73 20.08 -5.72
CA VAL A 89 17.07 20.35 -7.01
C VAL A 89 17.28 19.20 -8.00
N ALA A 90 16.27 18.33 -8.11
CA ALA A 90 16.19 17.33 -9.16
C ALA A 90 15.34 17.91 -10.30
N SER A 91 15.97 18.70 -11.15
CA SER A 91 15.43 19.13 -12.44
C SER A 91 15.28 17.91 -13.35
N TYR A 92 14.11 17.30 -13.39
CA TYR A 92 13.73 16.36 -14.43
C TYR A 92 12.53 16.93 -15.17
N GLU A 93 12.77 17.31 -16.42
CA GLU A 93 11.79 17.85 -17.34
C GLU A 93 10.63 16.88 -17.58
N PHE A 94 9.43 17.46 -17.51
CA PHE A 94 8.22 17.07 -18.25
C PHE A 94 8.00 15.58 -18.51
N THR A 95 7.26 14.91 -17.62
CA THR A 95 6.52 13.70 -18.01
C THR A 95 5.11 14.08 -18.44
N THR A 96 4.77 13.67 -19.65
CA THR A 96 3.47 13.86 -20.30
C THR A 96 2.36 13.20 -19.47
N LEU A 97 1.46 14.06 -18.97
CA LEU A 97 0.16 13.76 -18.37
C LEU A 97 0.18 13.39 -16.85
N THR A 98 -0.46 14.25 -16.06
CA THR A 98 -1.18 14.04 -14.78
C THR A 98 -0.53 13.69 -13.43
N CYS A 99 0.74 13.29 -13.25
CA CYS A 99 1.29 13.16 -11.89
C CYS A 99 2.52 14.04 -11.71
N VAL A 100 2.54 14.95 -10.72
CA VAL A 100 3.72 15.73 -10.37
C VAL A 100 4.48 14.96 -9.29
N PRO A 101 5.59 14.27 -9.63
CA PRO A 101 6.42 13.63 -8.62
C PRO A 101 7.25 14.70 -7.89
N GLY A 102 7.22 14.65 -6.57
CA GLY A 102 8.15 15.40 -5.73
C GLY A 102 9.11 14.43 -5.03
N ILE A 103 10.37 14.80 -4.86
CA ILE A 103 11.34 13.99 -4.14
C ILE A 103 11.82 14.77 -2.93
N PHE A 104 11.94 14.08 -1.79
CA PHE A 104 12.55 14.62 -0.58
C PHE A 104 13.48 13.58 0.05
N LYS A 105 14.49 14.04 0.79
CA LYS A 105 15.39 13.17 1.58
C LYS A 105 15.00 13.23 3.06
N TYR A 106 14.78 12.08 3.68
CA TYR A 106 14.51 12.00 5.12
C TYR A 106 15.29 10.83 5.73
N LYS A 107 16.07 11.10 6.79
CA LYS A 107 16.96 10.12 7.45
C LYS A 107 17.86 9.34 6.47
N GLY A 108 18.41 10.02 5.47
CA GLY A 108 19.26 9.39 4.46
C GLY A 108 18.53 8.74 3.27
N ALA A 109 17.24 8.41 3.42
CA ALA A 109 16.44 7.78 2.36
C ALA A 109 15.85 8.80 1.40
N LYS A 110 15.85 8.46 0.10
CA LYS A 110 15.17 9.26 -0.93
C LYS A 110 13.73 8.79 -1.06
N MET A 111 12.77 9.67 -0.81
CA MET A 111 11.34 9.37 -0.86
C MET A 111 10.70 10.09 -2.05
N GLN A 112 9.96 9.35 -2.88
CA GLN A 112 9.21 9.87 -4.01
C GLN A 112 7.74 10.05 -3.60
N LEU A 113 7.27 11.28 -3.59
CA LEU A 113 5.89 11.66 -3.34
C LEU A 113 5.17 11.79 -4.69
N LEU A 114 4.04 11.10 -4.83
CA LEU A 114 3.26 11.03 -6.07
C LEU A 114 1.87 11.58 -5.79
N ASP A 115 1.49 12.62 -6.51
CA ASP A 115 0.10 13.05 -6.53
C ASP A 115 -0.74 12.08 -7.35
N LEU A 116 -1.85 11.56 -6.81
CA LEU A 116 -2.74 10.62 -7.49
C LEU A 116 -4.07 11.28 -7.88
N PRO A 117 -4.11 12.20 -8.88
CA PRO A 117 -5.36 12.76 -9.34
C PRO A 117 -6.21 11.71 -10.05
N GLY A 118 -7.52 11.74 -9.83
CA GLY A 118 -8.46 10.91 -10.59
C GLY A 118 -8.92 9.60 -9.93
N ILE A 119 -8.40 9.21 -8.75
CA ILE A 119 -9.04 8.14 -7.94
C ILE A 119 -10.46 8.55 -7.54
N ILE A 120 -10.67 9.84 -7.30
CA ILE A 120 -11.88 10.36 -6.66
C ILE A 120 -12.92 10.89 -7.67
N GLU A 121 -12.46 11.50 -8.77
CA GLU A 121 -13.35 12.20 -9.73
C GLU A 121 -13.51 11.47 -11.07
N GLY A 122 -12.55 10.60 -11.46
CA GLY A 122 -12.43 10.10 -12.83
C GLY A 122 -12.94 8.67 -13.08
N ALA A 123 -13.37 7.94 -12.05
CA ALA A 123 -13.85 6.55 -12.21
C ALA A 123 -15.25 6.47 -12.83
N LYS A 124 -16.08 7.51 -12.67
CA LYS A 124 -17.44 7.57 -13.24
C LYS A 124 -17.48 7.92 -14.73
N ASP A 125 -16.50 8.70 -15.21
CA ASP A 125 -16.55 9.26 -16.57
C ASP A 125 -16.03 8.34 -17.67
N GLY A 126 -15.56 7.13 -17.36
CA GLY A 126 -15.15 6.14 -18.38
C GLY A 126 -13.96 6.56 -19.26
N LYS A 127 -13.32 7.72 -18.99
CA LYS A 127 -12.24 8.31 -19.82
C LYS A 127 -10.87 7.62 -19.70
N GLY A 128 -10.81 6.35 -19.30
CA GLY A 128 -9.57 5.54 -19.29
C GLY A 128 -8.51 5.90 -18.22
N ARG A 129 -8.56 7.09 -17.62
CA ARG A 129 -7.57 7.59 -16.64
C ARG A 129 -7.55 6.80 -15.32
N GLY A 130 -8.67 6.19 -14.92
CA GLY A 130 -8.73 5.41 -13.68
C GLY A 130 -7.72 4.26 -13.61
N LYS A 131 -7.44 3.58 -14.74
CA LYS A 131 -6.50 2.45 -14.79
C LYS A 131 -5.07 2.86 -14.46
N GLN A 132 -4.64 3.99 -14.99
CA GLN A 132 -3.28 4.51 -14.83
C GLN A 132 -3.02 4.89 -13.37
N VAL A 133 -3.98 5.55 -12.73
CA VAL A 133 -3.86 5.98 -11.33
C VAL A 133 -3.84 4.77 -10.38
N ILE A 134 -4.56 3.69 -10.70
CA ILE A 134 -4.51 2.43 -9.95
C ILE A 134 -3.14 1.77 -10.05
N ALA A 135 -2.54 1.74 -11.25
CA ALA A 135 -1.20 1.18 -11.43
C ALA A 135 -0.17 1.93 -10.58
N VAL A 136 -0.26 3.26 -10.52
CA VAL A 136 0.61 4.09 -9.67
C VAL A 136 0.35 3.81 -8.20
N ALA A 137 -0.91 3.81 -7.77
CA ALA A 137 -1.28 3.49 -6.38
C ALA A 137 -0.79 2.10 -5.96
N LYS A 138 -0.80 1.11 -6.87
CA LYS A 138 -0.28 -0.23 -6.62
C LYS A 138 1.24 -0.29 -6.43
N SER A 139 1.96 0.70 -6.95
CA SER A 139 3.41 0.82 -6.81
C SER A 139 3.84 1.55 -5.54
N CYS A 140 2.90 2.23 -4.86
CA CYS A 140 3.17 2.97 -3.64
C CYS A 140 3.45 2.01 -2.47
N SER A 141 4.44 2.36 -1.65
CA SER A 141 4.72 1.67 -0.39
C SER A 141 3.92 2.23 0.77
N LEU A 142 3.35 3.43 0.62
CA LEU A 142 2.50 4.11 1.61
C LEU A 142 1.50 5.00 0.86
N ILE A 143 0.27 5.10 1.38
CA ILE A 143 -0.72 6.07 0.90
C ILE A 143 -0.98 7.11 2.00
N LEU A 144 -1.00 8.38 1.62
CA LEU A 144 -1.42 9.49 2.45
C LEU A 144 -2.80 9.95 1.97
N ILE A 145 -3.81 9.76 2.81
CA ILE A 145 -5.17 10.27 2.54
C ILE A 145 -5.28 11.63 3.20
N VAL A 146 -5.25 12.69 2.40
CA VAL A 146 -5.37 14.08 2.86
C VAL A 146 -6.83 14.46 2.96
N LEU A 147 -7.25 14.84 4.16
CA LEU A 147 -8.62 15.23 4.49
C LEU A 147 -8.63 16.62 5.11
N ASP A 148 -9.74 17.33 4.93
CA ASP A 148 -10.05 18.54 5.67
C ASP A 148 -10.61 18.15 7.05
N VAL A 149 -10.02 18.66 8.13
CA VAL A 149 -10.41 18.32 9.50
C VAL A 149 -11.86 18.71 9.85
N LEU A 150 -12.45 19.67 9.13
CA LEU A 150 -13.84 20.09 9.34
C LEU A 150 -14.86 19.12 8.70
N LYS A 151 -14.46 18.38 7.66
CA LYS A 151 -15.35 17.44 6.93
C LYS A 151 -14.66 16.11 6.58
N PRO A 152 -14.00 15.41 7.52
CA PRO A 152 -13.14 14.29 7.19
C PRO A 152 -13.94 13.02 6.86
N LEU A 153 -15.09 12.80 7.51
CA LEU A 153 -15.81 11.53 7.47
C LEU A 153 -16.38 11.18 6.09
N THR A 154 -17.02 12.15 5.43
CA THR A 154 -17.66 11.93 4.13
C THR A 154 -16.63 11.60 3.06
N PHE A 155 -15.57 12.40 2.98
CA PHE A 155 -14.51 12.21 1.99
C PHE A 155 -13.67 10.97 2.28
N LYS A 156 -13.39 10.67 3.55
CA LYS A 156 -12.74 9.43 3.96
C LYS A 156 -13.47 8.21 3.42
N LYS A 157 -14.78 8.10 3.67
CA LYS A 157 -15.59 6.96 3.23
C LYS A 157 -15.60 6.79 1.71
N ILE A 158 -15.66 7.90 0.96
CA ILE A 158 -15.63 7.85 -0.51
C ILE A 158 -14.27 7.34 -0.99
N ILE A 159 -13.18 7.88 -0.46
CA ILE A 159 -11.81 7.49 -0.84
C ILE A 159 -11.55 6.02 -0.49
N GLU A 160 -11.91 5.57 0.72
CA GLU A 160 -11.78 4.18 1.14
C GLU A 160 -12.56 3.24 0.20
N LYS A 161 -13.82 3.57 -0.12
CA LYS A 161 -14.66 2.76 -1.02
C LYS A 161 -14.05 2.63 -2.41
N GLU A 162 -13.52 3.72 -2.98
CA GLU A 162 -12.88 3.69 -4.30
C GLU A 162 -11.60 2.84 -4.28
N LEU A 163 -10.70 3.08 -3.32
CA LEU A 163 -9.45 2.32 -3.18
C LEU A 163 -9.72 0.82 -2.95
N GLU A 164 -10.68 0.49 -2.08
CA GLU A 164 -11.10 -0.90 -1.86
C GLU A 164 -11.71 -1.54 -3.11
N GLY A 165 -12.49 -0.78 -3.87
CA GLY A 165 -13.03 -1.20 -5.16
C GLY A 165 -11.95 -1.57 -6.19
N PHE A 166 -10.76 -0.99 -6.10
CA PHE A 166 -9.62 -1.30 -6.96
C PHE A 166 -8.68 -2.38 -6.38
N GLY A 167 -9.08 -3.04 -5.30
CA GLY A 167 -8.33 -4.13 -4.68
C GLY A 167 -7.19 -3.67 -3.77
N ILE A 168 -7.18 -2.40 -3.35
CA ILE A 168 -6.27 -1.88 -2.33
C ILE A 168 -6.91 -2.08 -0.96
N ARG A 169 -6.14 -2.53 0.02
CA ARG A 169 -6.56 -2.76 1.41
C ARG A 169 -5.71 -1.91 2.32
N LEU A 170 -6.30 -0.84 2.85
CA LEU A 170 -5.61 0.16 3.67
C LEU A 170 -5.48 -0.33 5.11
N ASN A 171 -4.27 -0.30 5.67
CA ASN A 171 -3.98 -0.67 7.07
C ASN A 171 -4.46 -2.08 7.49
N LYS A 172 -4.66 -2.98 6.53
CA LYS A 172 -5.04 -4.38 6.75
C LYS A 172 -3.84 -5.29 6.48
N LYS A 173 -3.81 -6.45 7.13
CA LYS A 173 -2.89 -7.54 6.80
C LYS A 173 -3.63 -8.57 5.93
N PRO A 174 -2.93 -9.35 5.11
CA PRO A 174 -3.52 -10.50 4.43
C PRO A 174 -4.24 -11.41 5.45
N PRO A 175 -5.50 -11.78 5.20
CA PRO A 175 -6.24 -12.65 6.12
C PRO A 175 -5.58 -14.02 6.19
N ASN A 176 -5.61 -14.65 7.38
CA ASN A 176 -5.01 -15.97 7.61
C ASN A 176 -5.94 -17.07 7.10
N ILE A 177 -6.09 -17.13 5.78
CA ILE A 177 -6.97 -18.07 5.08
C ILE A 177 -6.13 -18.76 4.01
N ILE A 178 -6.05 -20.09 4.10
CA ILE A 178 -5.34 -20.92 3.13
C ILE A 178 -6.37 -21.42 2.12
N PHE A 179 -6.19 -21.04 0.86
CA PHE A 179 -7.02 -21.48 -0.25
C PHE A 179 -6.19 -22.34 -1.21
N GLN A 180 -6.64 -23.57 -1.46
CA GLN A 180 -5.98 -24.52 -2.36
C GLN A 180 -7.01 -25.11 -3.31
N LYS A 181 -6.88 -24.86 -4.62
CA LYS A 181 -7.71 -25.52 -5.64
C LYS A 181 -7.37 -27.00 -5.71
N LYS A 182 -8.39 -27.82 -5.96
CA LYS A 182 -8.29 -29.27 -6.12
C LYS A 182 -8.83 -29.69 -7.48
N ASP A 183 -8.48 -30.89 -7.93
CA ASP A 183 -9.05 -31.46 -9.14
C ASP A 183 -10.43 -32.10 -8.90
N LYS A 184 -10.64 -32.72 -7.73
CA LYS A 184 -11.87 -33.43 -7.35
C LYS A 184 -12.15 -33.29 -5.85
N GLY A 185 -13.37 -33.66 -5.42
CA GLY A 185 -13.74 -33.77 -4.01
C GLY A 185 -14.49 -32.58 -3.42
N GLY A 186 -15.07 -31.72 -4.25
CA GLY A 186 -15.91 -30.60 -3.83
C GLY A 186 -15.16 -29.50 -3.07
N ILE A 187 -15.92 -28.61 -2.45
CA ILE A 187 -15.41 -27.53 -1.60
C ILE A 187 -15.40 -28.02 -0.15
N ASN A 188 -14.21 -28.20 0.42
CA ASN A 188 -14.02 -28.55 1.82
C ASN A 188 -13.59 -27.31 2.60
N ILE A 189 -14.34 -26.98 3.65
CA ILE A 189 -14.08 -25.82 4.50
C ILE A 189 -13.67 -26.33 5.88
N THR A 190 -12.58 -25.80 6.40
CA THR A 190 -12.09 -26.06 7.77
C THR A 190 -11.92 -24.72 8.46
N HIS A 191 -12.40 -24.58 9.68
CA HIS A 191 -12.27 -23.35 10.45
C HIS A 191 -11.78 -23.66 11.87
N THR A 192 -10.84 -22.85 12.36
CA THR A 192 -10.32 -22.97 13.74
C THR A 192 -11.04 -22.05 14.72
N VAL A 193 -11.68 -20.99 14.21
CA VAL A 193 -12.39 -19.96 14.96
C VAL A 193 -13.86 -19.98 14.53
N PRO A 194 -14.83 -19.71 15.43
CA PRO A 194 -16.24 -19.59 15.07
C PRO A 194 -16.47 -18.55 13.96
N LEU A 195 -17.31 -18.89 12.99
CA LEU A 195 -17.64 -18.02 11.87
C LEU A 195 -18.90 -17.18 12.20
N ASN A 196 -18.70 -16.01 12.82
CA ASN A 196 -19.82 -15.14 13.21
C ASN A 196 -20.37 -14.29 12.06
N ASN A 197 -19.53 -14.04 11.03
CA ASN A 197 -19.80 -13.08 9.97
C ASN A 197 -20.08 -13.72 8.60
N ILE A 198 -19.92 -15.03 8.48
CA ILE A 198 -20.05 -15.77 7.22
C ILE A 198 -20.40 -17.24 7.46
N ASP A 199 -21.29 -17.79 6.64
CA ASP A 199 -21.70 -19.19 6.74
C ASP A 199 -20.99 -20.05 5.67
N GLU A 200 -20.89 -21.37 5.89
CA GLU A 200 -20.25 -22.28 4.93
C GLU A 200 -20.94 -22.28 3.56
N ASP A 201 -22.27 -22.22 3.53
CA ASP A 201 -23.03 -22.14 2.27
C ASP A 201 -22.74 -20.86 1.51
N MET A 202 -22.50 -19.77 2.24
CA MET A 202 -22.11 -18.50 1.64
C MET A 202 -20.73 -18.59 0.97
N ILE A 203 -19.77 -19.23 1.65
CA ILE A 203 -18.42 -19.46 1.10
C ILE A 203 -18.51 -20.32 -0.17
N LYS A 204 -19.31 -21.39 -0.14
CA LYS A 204 -19.53 -22.26 -1.31
C LYS A 204 -20.10 -21.46 -2.48
N SER A 205 -21.08 -20.60 -2.24
CA SER A 205 -21.70 -19.78 -3.29
C SER A 205 -20.76 -18.74 -3.88
N ILE A 206 -19.91 -18.12 -3.06
CA ILE A 206 -18.83 -17.27 -3.56
C ILE A 206 -17.91 -18.10 -4.47
N CYS A 207 -17.46 -19.28 -4.03
CA CYS A 207 -16.61 -20.15 -4.85
C CYS A 207 -17.26 -20.54 -6.18
N HIS A 208 -18.55 -20.88 -6.18
CA HIS A 208 -19.31 -21.21 -7.38
C HIS A 208 -19.41 -20.02 -8.35
N GLU A 209 -19.59 -18.79 -7.85
CA GLU A 209 -19.57 -17.57 -8.69
C GLU A 209 -18.20 -17.36 -9.36
N TYR A 210 -17.10 -17.73 -8.69
CA TYR A 210 -15.75 -17.75 -9.26
C TYR A 210 -15.45 -19.01 -10.09
N ARG A 211 -16.46 -19.85 -10.37
CA ARG A 211 -16.33 -21.13 -11.11
C ARG A 211 -15.34 -22.10 -10.45
N ILE A 212 -15.23 -22.06 -9.13
CA ILE A 212 -14.41 -22.97 -8.33
C ILE A 212 -15.32 -24.08 -7.81
N ILE A 213 -15.13 -25.30 -8.34
CA ILE A 213 -15.94 -26.47 -8.00
C ILE A 213 -15.26 -27.31 -6.91
N ASN A 214 -13.93 -27.36 -6.92
CA ASN A 214 -13.13 -28.20 -6.03
C ASN A 214 -12.05 -27.36 -5.34
N ALA A 215 -12.10 -27.23 -4.02
CA ALA A 215 -11.13 -26.47 -3.25
C ALA A 215 -11.07 -26.90 -1.78
N ASN A 216 -9.93 -26.69 -1.15
CA ASN A 216 -9.75 -26.70 0.29
C ASN A 216 -9.59 -25.27 0.79
N ILE A 217 -10.40 -24.89 1.79
CA ILE A 217 -10.36 -23.58 2.42
C ILE A 217 -10.13 -23.79 3.92
N SER A 218 -9.03 -23.27 4.44
CA SER A 218 -8.72 -23.32 5.88
C SER A 218 -8.71 -21.91 6.46
N ILE A 219 -9.67 -21.62 7.34
CA ILE A 219 -9.91 -20.31 7.92
C ILE A 219 -9.39 -20.30 9.36
N ARG A 220 -8.39 -19.44 9.63
CA ARG A 220 -7.73 -19.32 10.95
C ARG A 220 -7.92 -17.95 11.60
N CYS A 221 -8.92 -17.20 11.14
CA CYS A 221 -9.26 -15.87 11.64
C CYS A 221 -10.78 -15.65 11.54
N GLU A 222 -11.29 -14.61 12.21
CA GLU A 222 -12.66 -14.15 11.99
C GLU A 222 -12.78 -13.55 10.58
N ALA A 223 -13.19 -14.37 9.61
CA ALA A 223 -13.27 -14.00 8.21
C ALA A 223 -14.60 -13.32 7.87
N THR A 224 -14.54 -12.34 6.97
CA THR A 224 -15.70 -11.74 6.32
C THR A 224 -15.84 -12.23 4.88
N VAL A 225 -16.99 -11.92 4.25
CA VAL A 225 -17.20 -12.15 2.81
C VAL A 225 -16.10 -11.51 1.96
N ASP A 226 -15.66 -10.32 2.33
CA ASP A 226 -14.65 -9.58 1.57
C ASP A 226 -13.27 -10.25 1.70
N ASP A 227 -12.94 -10.83 2.86
CA ASP A 227 -11.68 -11.58 3.06
C ASP A 227 -11.61 -12.85 2.21
N ILE A 228 -12.74 -13.57 2.08
CA ILE A 228 -12.83 -14.76 1.23
C ILE A 228 -12.65 -14.38 -0.24
N ILE A 229 -13.31 -13.30 -0.68
CA ILE A 229 -13.16 -12.77 -2.04
C ILE A 229 -11.70 -12.37 -2.29
N ASP A 230 -11.07 -11.69 -1.33
CA ASP A 230 -9.68 -11.24 -1.43
C ASP A 230 -8.69 -12.39 -1.63
N VAL A 231 -8.89 -13.48 -0.88
CA VAL A 231 -8.05 -14.69 -0.96
C VAL A 231 -8.27 -15.45 -2.26
N ILE A 232 -9.52 -15.55 -2.73
CA ILE A 232 -9.86 -16.21 -3.99
C ILE A 232 -9.28 -15.45 -5.19
N GLU A 233 -9.32 -14.12 -5.17
CA GLU A 233 -8.77 -13.30 -6.26
C GLU A 233 -7.25 -13.24 -6.23
N GLY A 234 -6.62 -13.22 -5.04
CA GLY A 234 -5.16 -13.29 -4.87
C GLY A 234 -4.36 -12.10 -5.43
N ASN A 235 -5.01 -11.14 -6.08
CA ASN A 235 -4.41 -9.96 -6.71
C ASN A 235 -4.58 -8.67 -5.88
N ARG A 236 -4.85 -8.82 -4.57
CA ARG A 236 -5.04 -7.72 -3.62
C ARG A 236 -3.72 -7.14 -3.16
N LEU A 237 -3.73 -5.83 -2.94
CA LEU A 237 -2.60 -5.10 -2.40
C LEU A 237 -2.92 -4.56 -1.01
N TYR A 238 -2.10 -4.94 -0.03
CA TYR A 238 -2.19 -4.45 1.33
C TYR A 238 -1.16 -3.34 1.51
N VAL A 239 -1.65 -2.12 1.75
CA VAL A 239 -0.80 -0.92 1.81
C VAL A 239 -1.04 -0.19 3.13
N PRO A 240 0.03 0.19 3.85
CA PRO A 240 -0.11 1.11 4.97
C PRO A 240 -0.69 2.45 4.50
N CYS A 241 -1.46 3.09 5.37
CA CYS A 241 -2.14 4.35 5.08
C CYS A 241 -2.12 5.28 6.29
N ILE A 242 -1.80 6.55 6.06
CA ILE A 242 -1.90 7.62 7.05
C ILE A 242 -3.02 8.57 6.62
N TYR A 243 -3.93 8.89 7.55
CA TYR A 243 -4.94 9.93 7.38
C TYR A 243 -4.33 11.27 7.81
N VAL A 244 -4.02 12.11 6.84
CA VAL A 244 -3.47 13.44 7.06
C VAL A 244 -4.64 14.40 7.23
N LEU A 245 -4.91 14.81 8.47
CA LEU A 245 -6.00 15.72 8.78
C LEU A 245 -5.48 17.15 8.73
N ASN A 246 -5.71 17.81 7.60
CA ASN A 246 -5.19 19.13 7.33
C ASN A 246 -6.15 20.23 7.81
N LYS A 247 -5.64 21.47 7.89
CA LYS A 247 -6.33 22.68 8.34
C LYS A 247 -6.68 22.70 9.83
N VAL A 248 -5.79 22.13 10.67
CA VAL A 248 -6.02 22.13 12.12
C VAL A 248 -5.93 23.50 12.79
N ASP A 249 -5.50 24.52 12.04
CA ASP A 249 -5.62 25.93 12.40
C ASP A 249 -7.07 26.41 12.56
N GLN A 250 -8.06 25.60 12.12
CA GLN A 250 -9.49 25.94 12.17
C GLN A 250 -10.25 25.25 13.31
N ILE A 251 -9.56 24.48 14.16
CA ILE A 251 -10.16 23.74 15.28
C ILE A 251 -9.51 24.14 16.60
N THR A 252 -10.19 23.89 17.72
CA THR A 252 -9.66 24.20 19.05
C THR A 252 -8.61 23.17 19.49
N MET A 253 -7.86 23.50 20.55
CA MET A 253 -6.86 22.57 21.11
C MET A 253 -7.52 21.32 21.71
N GLU A 254 -8.73 21.43 22.27
CA GLU A 254 -9.50 20.29 22.77
C GLU A 254 -9.91 19.34 21.63
N GLU A 255 -10.38 19.89 20.51
CA GLU A 255 -10.73 19.13 19.32
C GLU A 255 -9.48 18.43 18.73
N LEU A 256 -8.34 19.13 18.70
CA LEU A 256 -7.07 18.56 18.24
C LEU A 256 -6.64 17.35 19.10
N GLN A 257 -6.83 17.42 20.42
CA GLN A 257 -6.55 16.30 21.34
C GLN A 257 -7.46 15.08 21.11
N LEU A 258 -8.70 15.29 20.65
CA LEU A 258 -9.58 14.18 20.29
C LEU A 258 -9.14 13.52 18.99
N VAL A 259 -8.77 14.34 18.01
CA VAL A 259 -8.34 13.89 16.69
C VAL A 259 -7.04 13.08 16.75
N THR A 260 -6.07 13.51 17.56
CA THR A 260 -4.79 12.80 17.76
C THR A 260 -4.93 11.41 18.38
N LYS A 261 -6.03 11.13 19.08
CA LYS A 261 -6.31 9.79 19.65
C LYS A 261 -6.75 8.77 18.60
N LEU A 262 -7.15 9.22 17.41
CA LEU A 262 -7.62 8.32 16.35
C LEU A 262 -6.43 7.61 15.69
N PRO A 263 -6.50 6.29 15.47
CA PRO A 263 -5.39 5.52 14.91
C PRO A 263 -5.09 5.96 13.48
N HIS A 264 -3.81 5.98 13.12
CA HIS A 264 -3.31 6.37 11.79
C HIS A 264 -3.61 7.83 11.39
N ASN A 265 -4.10 8.68 12.29
CA ASN A 265 -4.36 10.08 11.98
C ASN A 265 -3.19 10.95 12.41
N ILE A 266 -2.77 11.84 11.51
CA ILE A 266 -1.75 12.86 11.79
C ILE A 266 -2.37 14.23 11.46
N PRO A 267 -2.70 15.03 12.48
CA PRO A 267 -3.19 16.39 12.26
C PRO A 267 -2.07 17.32 11.85
N ILE A 268 -2.29 18.14 10.83
CA ILE A 268 -1.32 19.12 10.33
C ILE A 268 -2.01 20.43 9.94
N SER A 269 -1.23 21.51 9.86
CA SER A 269 -1.59 22.66 9.04
C SER A 269 -0.54 22.83 7.95
N ALA A 270 -0.84 22.41 6.73
CA ALA A 270 0.10 22.53 5.61
C ALA A 270 0.41 24.00 5.25
N HIS A 271 -0.51 24.92 5.57
CA HIS A 271 -0.31 26.35 5.30
C HIS A 271 0.63 26.99 6.32
N LEU A 272 0.43 26.70 7.62
CA LEU A 272 1.23 27.22 8.72
C LEU A 272 2.44 26.33 9.07
N GLU A 273 2.62 25.23 8.34
CA GLU A 273 3.69 24.23 8.53
C GLU A 273 3.67 23.54 9.89
N TRP A 274 2.50 23.44 10.54
CA TRP A 274 2.37 22.77 11.82
C TRP A 274 2.40 21.25 11.66
N ASN A 275 3.23 20.59 12.48
CA ASN A 275 3.36 19.13 12.61
C ASN A 275 3.78 18.41 11.31
N LEU A 276 4.51 19.08 10.42
CA LEU A 276 5.07 18.45 9.21
C LEU A 276 6.21 17.47 9.55
N ASP A 277 6.98 17.78 10.60
CA ASP A 277 7.98 16.91 11.21
C ASP A 277 7.36 15.60 11.75
N GLY A 278 6.25 15.71 12.49
CA GLY A 278 5.50 14.55 12.97
C GLY A 278 4.91 13.71 11.82
N LEU A 279 4.49 14.35 10.72
CA LEU A 279 4.09 13.64 9.51
C LEU A 279 5.26 12.89 8.87
N LEU A 280 6.45 13.50 8.75
CA LEU A 280 7.64 12.85 8.20
C LEU A 280 8.09 11.66 9.05
N GLU A 281 8.05 11.80 10.38
CA GLU A 281 8.33 10.70 11.30
C GLU A 281 7.30 9.58 11.17
N GLY A 282 6.00 9.93 11.08
CA GLY A 282 4.93 8.98 10.80
C GLY A 282 5.14 8.22 9.50
N ILE A 283 5.48 8.93 8.42
CA ILE A 283 5.83 8.32 7.12
C ILE A 283 6.98 7.33 7.27
N TRP A 284 8.07 7.72 7.94
CA TRP A 284 9.22 6.84 8.18
C TRP A 284 8.84 5.56 8.91
N ASN A 285 8.04 5.69 9.97
CA ASN A 285 7.60 4.56 10.79
C ASN A 285 6.70 3.59 10.01
N TYR A 286 5.82 4.09 9.14
CA TYR A 286 4.92 3.24 8.33
C TYR A 286 5.63 2.57 7.15
N LEU A 287 6.70 3.17 6.62
CA LEU A 287 7.48 2.57 5.54
C LEU A 287 8.34 1.38 6.00
N ASP A 288 8.59 1.26 7.31
CA ASP A 288 9.35 0.17 7.95
C ASP A 288 10.69 -0.10 7.23
N LEU A 289 11.43 0.98 7.02
CA LEU A 289 12.74 0.98 6.36
C LEU A 289 13.86 0.82 7.38
N VAL A 290 14.96 0.23 6.94
CA VAL A 290 16.20 0.09 7.70
C VAL A 290 17.35 0.71 6.93
N ARG A 291 18.18 1.47 7.64
CA ARG A 291 19.38 2.13 7.15
C ARG A 291 20.59 1.29 7.49
N ILE A 292 21.36 0.88 6.47
CA ILE A 292 22.58 0.11 6.67
C ILE A 292 23.76 0.95 6.20
N TYR A 293 24.72 1.17 7.08
CA TYR A 293 25.91 1.98 6.78
C TYR A 293 27.02 1.09 6.25
N THR A 294 27.65 1.52 5.16
CA THR A 294 28.75 0.76 4.55
C THR A 294 30.06 1.14 5.22
N LYS A 295 30.92 0.14 5.46
CA LYS A 295 32.25 0.36 6.03
C LYS A 295 33.31 -0.35 5.18
N PRO A 296 34.12 0.37 4.39
CA PRO A 296 35.26 -0.23 3.69
C PRO A 296 36.36 -0.69 4.65
N LYS A 297 37.16 -1.68 4.21
CA LYS A 297 38.29 -2.19 5.00
C LYS A 297 39.32 -1.07 5.21
N GLY A 298 39.68 -0.82 6.46
CA GLY A 298 40.66 0.22 6.82
C GLY A 298 40.09 1.65 6.85
N GLN A 299 38.80 1.83 6.57
CA GLN A 299 38.13 3.14 6.62
C GLN A 299 37.06 3.17 7.72
N ILE A 300 36.65 4.38 8.08
CA ILE A 300 35.49 4.62 8.93
C ILE A 300 34.18 4.36 8.14
N PRO A 301 33.06 4.08 8.83
CA PRO A 301 31.76 3.93 8.15
C PRO A 301 31.32 5.23 7.48
N ASP A 302 30.67 5.11 6.33
CA ASP A 302 29.96 6.22 5.69
C ASP A 302 28.55 6.32 6.28
N TYR A 303 28.31 7.41 7.02
CA TYR A 303 27.02 7.72 7.65
C TYR A 303 26.14 8.67 6.81
N ASP A 304 26.66 9.25 5.74
CA ASP A 304 25.95 10.24 4.92
C ASP A 304 25.07 9.58 3.85
N SER A 305 25.49 8.40 3.39
CA SER A 305 24.84 7.63 2.33
C SER A 305 24.49 6.20 2.77
N PRO A 306 23.51 6.03 3.70
CA PRO A 306 23.05 4.70 4.08
C PRO A 306 22.40 3.97 2.90
N VAL A 307 22.60 2.66 2.85
CA VAL A 307 21.84 1.77 1.98
C VAL A 307 20.51 1.46 2.64
N ILE A 308 19.42 1.89 2.00
CA ILE A 308 18.07 1.71 2.52
C ILE A 308 17.46 0.39 2.04
N LEU A 309 16.96 -0.40 2.98
CA LEU A 309 16.26 -1.66 2.73
C LEU A 309 14.88 -1.64 3.41
N LYS A 310 13.96 -2.47 2.94
CA LYS A 310 12.73 -2.78 3.69
C LYS A 310 13.07 -3.78 4.79
N LYS A 311 12.48 -3.64 5.98
CA LYS A 311 12.74 -4.53 7.11
C LYS A 311 12.47 -6.00 6.79
N GLU A 312 11.36 -6.31 6.11
CA GLU A 312 11.04 -7.67 5.64
C GLU A 312 12.10 -8.28 4.68
N ARG A 313 12.95 -7.44 4.10
CA ARG A 313 14.00 -7.81 3.14
C ARG A 313 15.37 -7.30 3.59
N SER A 314 15.64 -7.22 4.90
CA SER A 314 16.88 -6.67 5.46
C SER A 314 18.07 -7.64 5.48
N LYS A 315 17.99 -8.81 4.84
CA LYS A 315 19.10 -9.77 4.79
C LYS A 315 20.36 -9.19 4.15
N VAL A 316 21.54 -9.65 4.58
CA VAL A 316 22.84 -9.30 3.99
C VAL A 316 22.88 -9.56 2.47
N GLU A 317 22.20 -10.61 2.00
CA GLU A 317 22.03 -10.86 0.57
C GLU A 317 21.36 -9.68 -0.16
N ASN A 318 20.28 -9.14 0.38
CA ASN A 318 19.55 -8.04 -0.23
C ASN A 318 20.34 -6.73 -0.16
N PHE A 319 21.07 -6.51 0.94
CA PHE A 319 22.04 -5.43 1.05
C PHE A 319 23.08 -5.49 -0.08
N CYS A 320 23.67 -6.66 -0.33
CA CYS A 320 24.62 -6.85 -1.43
C CYS A 320 23.97 -6.57 -2.79
N LYS A 321 22.76 -7.09 -3.05
CA LYS A 321 22.02 -6.86 -4.31
C LYS A 321 21.71 -5.38 -4.55
N LYS A 322 21.44 -4.63 -3.48
CA LYS A 322 21.12 -3.19 -3.54
C LYS A 322 22.36 -2.36 -3.88
N ILE A 323 23.55 -2.75 -3.43
CA ILE A 323 24.81 -2.14 -3.86
C ILE A 323 25.15 -2.55 -5.28
N HIS A 324 25.28 -3.86 -5.53
CA HIS A 324 25.55 -4.40 -6.87
C HIS A 324 25.25 -5.90 -6.93
N ARG A 325 24.48 -6.35 -7.94
CA ARG A 325 23.99 -7.73 -8.07
C ARG A 325 25.10 -8.80 -8.01
N SER A 326 26.30 -8.52 -8.53
CA SER A 326 27.42 -9.48 -8.53
C SER A 326 28.06 -9.72 -7.16
N LEU A 327 27.86 -8.82 -6.18
CA LEU A 327 28.52 -8.90 -4.87
C LEU A 327 28.08 -10.13 -4.08
N VAL A 328 26.85 -10.60 -4.28
CA VAL A 328 26.31 -11.79 -3.62
C VAL A 328 27.18 -13.02 -3.91
N ASN A 329 27.62 -13.19 -5.15
CA ASN A 329 28.40 -14.36 -5.57
C ASN A 329 29.85 -14.31 -5.08
N GLN A 330 30.38 -13.10 -4.90
CA GLN A 330 31.74 -12.84 -4.43
C GLN A 330 31.84 -12.82 -2.90
N LEU A 331 30.72 -12.81 -2.17
CA LEU A 331 30.70 -12.71 -0.71
C LEU A 331 31.32 -13.96 -0.06
N LYS A 332 32.34 -13.76 0.77
CA LYS A 332 32.88 -14.78 1.67
C LYS A 332 32.17 -14.75 3.01
N TYR A 333 32.02 -13.55 3.57
CA TYR A 333 31.25 -13.24 4.78
C TYR A 333 31.10 -11.72 4.91
N ALA A 334 30.21 -11.28 5.80
CA ALA A 334 30.12 -9.90 6.23
C ALA A 334 30.57 -9.76 7.69
N LEU A 335 31.22 -8.64 8.02
CA LEU A 335 31.41 -8.21 9.40
C LEU A 335 30.33 -7.16 9.70
N VAL A 336 29.60 -7.36 10.78
CA VAL A 336 28.50 -6.49 11.19
C VAL A 336 28.79 -5.94 12.57
N TRP A 337 28.54 -4.65 12.75
CA TRP A 337 28.48 -3.96 14.04
C TRP A 337 27.07 -3.41 14.20
N GLY A 338 26.44 -3.65 15.35
CA GLY A 338 25.13 -3.09 15.64
C GLY A 338 24.23 -4.05 16.41
N LYS A 339 22.92 -3.79 16.33
CA LYS A 339 21.92 -4.48 17.17
C LYS A 339 21.54 -5.85 16.62
N SER A 340 21.82 -6.16 15.36
CA SER A 340 21.52 -7.49 14.80
C SER A 340 22.49 -8.59 15.27
N VAL A 341 23.61 -8.22 15.87
CA VAL A 341 24.66 -9.15 16.30
C VAL A 341 24.85 -9.13 17.81
N LYS A 342 25.35 -10.24 18.38
CA LYS A 342 25.60 -10.36 19.82
C LYS A 342 26.97 -9.81 20.22
N HIS A 343 27.92 -9.82 19.29
CA HIS A 343 29.28 -9.34 19.51
C HIS A 343 29.65 -8.31 18.43
N ASN A 344 30.40 -7.28 18.81
CA ASN A 344 30.79 -6.20 17.90
C ASN A 344 32.30 -6.24 17.60
N PRO A 345 32.74 -6.49 16.35
CA PRO A 345 31.96 -7.04 15.23
C PRO A 345 31.72 -8.55 15.34
N GLN A 346 30.71 -9.03 14.62
CA GLN A 346 30.47 -10.46 14.41
C GLN A 346 30.53 -10.80 12.93
N LYS A 347 31.11 -11.97 12.63
CA LYS A 347 31.12 -12.55 11.29
C LYS A 347 29.77 -13.22 11.00
N VAL A 348 29.13 -12.83 9.91
CA VAL A 348 27.81 -13.34 9.51
C VAL A 348 27.80 -13.79 8.04
N GLY A 349 26.84 -14.66 7.71
CA GLY A 349 26.57 -15.14 6.36
C GLY A 349 25.56 -14.26 5.62
N LYS A 350 25.22 -14.67 4.39
CA LYS A 350 24.26 -13.98 3.51
C LYS A 350 22.82 -13.93 4.07
N ASP A 351 22.45 -14.94 4.86
CA ASP A 351 21.09 -15.13 5.38
C ASP A 351 20.81 -14.33 6.66
N HIS A 352 21.83 -13.67 7.22
CA HIS A 352 21.71 -12.85 8.42
C HIS A 352 20.80 -11.64 8.19
N GLU A 353 19.88 -11.41 9.11
CA GLU A 353 18.95 -10.28 9.07
C GLU A 353 19.58 -9.07 9.74
N LEU A 354 19.67 -7.95 9.01
CA LEU A 354 20.20 -6.70 9.52
C LEU A 354 19.11 -5.88 10.20
N ASN A 355 19.52 -5.05 11.16
CA ASN A 355 18.70 -4.09 11.87
C ASN A 355 19.03 -2.65 11.42
N ASP A 356 18.11 -1.71 11.71
CA ASP A 356 18.33 -0.29 11.43
C ASP A 356 19.60 0.20 12.14
N GLU A 357 20.39 0.98 11.40
CA GLU A 357 21.68 1.56 11.78
C GLU A 357 22.85 0.57 11.95
N ASP A 358 22.69 -0.69 11.54
CA ASP A 358 23.83 -1.61 11.46
C ASP A 358 24.90 -1.09 10.48
N VAL A 359 26.16 -1.32 10.84
CA VAL A 359 27.33 -1.04 10.01
C VAL A 359 27.81 -2.36 9.41
N VAL A 360 28.03 -2.40 8.10
CA VAL A 360 28.40 -3.62 7.38
C VAL A 360 29.67 -3.43 6.56
N GLN A 361 30.64 -4.33 6.77
CA GLN A 361 31.83 -4.48 5.93
C GLN A 361 31.77 -5.82 5.19
N LEU A 362 31.73 -5.77 3.87
CA LEU A 362 31.71 -6.97 3.02
C LEU A 362 33.13 -7.49 2.80
N VAL A 363 33.34 -8.79 3.00
CA VAL A 363 34.60 -9.48 2.70
C VAL A 363 34.38 -10.41 1.53
N LYS A 364 35.12 -10.18 0.44
CA LYS A 364 35.06 -10.99 -0.78
C LYS A 364 35.92 -12.26 -0.65
N LYS A 365 35.62 -13.26 -1.47
CA LYS A 365 36.31 -14.57 -1.50
C LYS A 365 37.81 -14.44 -1.74
#